data_AF-A2G4R0-F1
#
_entry.id   AF-A2G4R0-F1
#
_cell.length_a   1.000
_cell.length_b   1.000
_cell.length_c   1.000
_cell.angle_alpha   90.00
_cell.angle_beta   90.00
_cell.angle_gamma   90.00
#
_symmetry.space_group_name_H-M   'P 1'
#
loop_
_entity.id
_entity.type
_entity.pdbx_description
1 polymer ?
#
loop_
_entity_poly.entity_id
_entity_poly.type
_entity_poly.pdbx_seq_one_letter_code
_entity_poly.pdbx_strand_id
1 'polypeptide(L)'
;MLNYSYGGGGPGQFGGGGATDIRLLPGEYDNFTSLKSRIIVAAGAGATDSNDLGGPGGTIEGFNSHGNYGKGGTQISGGQGDSSGKFGKGGGNPNRIDASGNAGGGSGYFGGGTSTIANDYGGGGGSSFISGYPGCIAIAEDSTENSIKFRTGDFASIHYSGLKFEEPLMINGKSEMPSPNGTIEIGHFGNGFIMIKKFYSNTFSCFHNIYRFSLFSLILGFSTDS
;
A
#
# COMPACT_ATOMS: atom_id res chain seq x y z
N MET A 1 -25.78 -13.63 -9.18
CA MET A 1 -24.43 -13.14 -9.56
C MET A 1 -23.50 -13.52 -8.42
N LEU A 2 -22.46 -14.32 -8.69
CA LEU A 2 -21.48 -14.70 -7.66
C LEU A 2 -20.63 -13.45 -7.37
N ASN A 3 -20.79 -12.87 -6.18
CA ASN A 3 -20.03 -11.69 -5.75
C ASN A 3 -18.61 -12.09 -5.37
N TYR A 4 -17.78 -12.36 -6.39
CA TYR A 4 -16.34 -12.47 -6.21
C TYR A 4 -15.78 -11.06 -6.04
N SER A 5 -15.10 -10.82 -4.92
CA SER A 5 -14.19 -9.70 -4.84
C SER A 5 -12.99 -9.98 -5.75
N TYR A 6 -12.63 -8.99 -6.58
CA TYR A 6 -11.47 -9.05 -7.47
C TYR A 6 -10.32 -8.21 -6.90
N GLY A 7 -9.07 -8.48 -7.28
CA GLY A 7 -7.92 -7.71 -6.77
C GLY A 7 -7.67 -7.87 -5.26
N GLY A 8 -8.11 -9.00 -4.69
CA GLY A 8 -7.81 -9.41 -3.31
C GLY A 8 -8.73 -8.84 -2.23
N GLY A 9 -9.79 -8.09 -2.57
CA GLY A 9 -10.76 -7.67 -1.55
C GLY A 9 -11.45 -8.87 -0.89
N GLY A 10 -12.05 -8.63 0.27
CA GLY A 10 -12.71 -9.67 1.05
C GLY A 10 -13.98 -10.17 0.36
N PRO A 11 -14.20 -11.50 0.23
CA PRO A 11 -15.46 -12.03 -0.27
C PRO A 11 -16.58 -11.97 0.79
N GLY A 12 -17.82 -12.01 0.35
CA GLY A 12 -19.01 -12.00 1.20
C GLY A 12 -20.26 -11.66 0.39
N GLN A 13 -21.38 -11.42 1.06
CA GLN A 13 -22.62 -10.91 0.43
C GLN A 13 -22.33 -9.63 -0.34
N PHE A 14 -21.53 -8.73 0.27
CA PHE A 14 -20.96 -7.58 -0.39
C PHE A 14 -19.44 -7.69 -0.36
N GLY A 15 -18.83 -7.81 -1.55
CA GLY A 15 -17.37 -7.93 -1.67
C GLY A 15 -16.67 -6.60 -1.40
N GLY A 16 -15.57 -6.64 -0.67
CA GLY A 16 -14.70 -5.47 -0.50
C GLY A 16 -14.01 -5.09 -1.82
N GLY A 17 -13.56 -3.84 -1.90
CA GLY A 17 -12.82 -3.33 -3.06
C GLY A 17 -11.42 -3.95 -3.18
N GLY A 18 -11.00 -4.18 -4.43
CA GLY A 18 -9.66 -4.64 -4.78
C GLY A 18 -8.62 -3.52 -4.77
N ALA A 19 -7.37 -3.89 -4.61
CA ALA A 19 -6.23 -2.99 -4.65
C ALA A 19 -5.66 -2.95 -6.06
N THR A 20 -5.05 -1.82 -6.38
CA THR A 20 -4.30 -1.64 -7.61
C THR A 20 -2.84 -1.44 -7.26
N ASP A 21 -1.94 -2.19 -7.89
CA ASP A 21 -0.54 -2.24 -7.48
C ASP A 21 0.43 -2.38 -8.66
N ILE A 22 1.68 -1.96 -8.43
CA ILE A 22 2.82 -2.22 -9.32
C ILE A 22 3.70 -3.26 -8.65
N ARG A 23 3.95 -4.37 -9.36
CA ARG A 23 4.75 -5.52 -8.89
C ARG A 23 6.02 -5.66 -9.69
N LEU A 24 7.11 -6.04 -9.03
CA LEU A 24 8.35 -6.43 -9.70
C LEU A 24 8.28 -7.87 -10.22
N LEU A 25 7.46 -8.73 -9.60
CA LEU A 25 7.27 -10.12 -9.99
C LEU A 25 5.79 -10.35 -10.37
N PRO A 26 5.53 -10.93 -11.55
CA PRO A 26 4.16 -11.24 -11.97
C PRO A 26 3.59 -12.38 -11.12
N GLY A 27 2.26 -12.48 -11.12
CA GLY A 27 1.53 -13.55 -10.46
C GLY A 27 0.07 -13.18 -10.24
N GLU A 28 -0.71 -14.18 -9.85
CA GLU A 28 -2.12 -14.01 -9.50
C GLU A 28 -2.31 -13.04 -8.32
N TYR A 29 -3.54 -12.57 -8.14
CA TYR A 29 -3.87 -11.57 -7.13
C TYR A 29 -3.52 -12.02 -5.70
N ASP A 30 -3.49 -13.32 -5.43
CA ASP A 30 -3.30 -13.92 -4.11
C ASP A 30 -1.92 -14.59 -3.92
N ASN A 31 -1.08 -14.60 -4.95
CA ASN A 31 0.24 -15.18 -4.93
C ASN A 31 1.17 -14.39 -4.01
N PHE A 32 1.63 -15.00 -2.92
CA PHE A 32 2.43 -14.31 -1.92
C PHE A 32 3.74 -13.72 -2.47
N THR A 33 4.45 -14.44 -3.33
CA THR A 33 5.71 -13.97 -3.93
C THR A 33 5.49 -12.73 -4.78
N SER A 34 4.43 -12.72 -5.59
CA SER A 34 4.03 -11.56 -6.38
C SER A 34 3.58 -10.39 -5.49
N LEU A 35 2.70 -10.64 -4.51
CA LEU A 35 2.24 -9.63 -3.54
C LEU A 35 3.39 -9.01 -2.75
N LYS A 36 4.40 -9.80 -2.37
CA LYS A 36 5.58 -9.33 -1.65
C LYS A 36 6.37 -8.31 -2.49
N SER A 37 6.40 -8.49 -3.81
CA SER A 37 7.14 -7.64 -4.75
C SER A 37 6.48 -6.30 -5.11
N ARG A 38 5.41 -5.91 -4.40
CA ARG A 38 4.66 -4.67 -4.65
C ARG A 38 5.45 -3.44 -4.18
N ILE A 39 5.68 -2.50 -5.10
CA ILE A 39 6.38 -1.23 -4.82
C ILE A 39 5.43 -0.03 -4.69
N ILE A 40 4.22 -0.15 -5.23
CA ILE A 40 3.08 0.76 -5.03
C ILE A 40 1.84 -0.09 -4.80
N VAL A 41 1.00 0.30 -3.84
CA VAL A 41 -0.32 -0.27 -3.58
C VAL A 41 -1.30 0.87 -3.28
N ALA A 42 -2.27 1.08 -4.17
CA ALA A 42 -3.47 1.86 -3.93
C ALA A 42 -4.55 0.93 -3.38
N ALA A 43 -4.93 1.12 -2.13
CA ALA A 43 -5.82 0.20 -1.42
C ALA A 43 -7.30 0.38 -1.79
N GLY A 44 -8.04 -0.73 -1.75
CA GLY A 44 -9.49 -0.75 -1.92
C GLY A 44 -10.24 -0.38 -0.63
N ALA A 45 -11.48 0.08 -0.81
CA ALA A 45 -12.41 0.34 0.29
C ALA A 45 -13.06 -0.96 0.81
N GLY A 46 -13.49 -0.96 2.06
CA GLY A 46 -14.41 -1.98 2.58
C GLY A 46 -15.79 -1.88 1.93
N ALA A 47 -16.54 -2.97 1.95
CA ALA A 47 -17.91 -2.99 1.46
C ALA A 47 -18.86 -2.29 2.45
N THR A 48 -19.89 -1.66 1.90
CA THR A 48 -21.05 -1.14 2.63
C THR A 48 -22.04 -2.29 2.89
N ASP A 49 -22.69 -2.24 4.05
CA ASP A 49 -23.81 -3.13 4.39
C ASP A 49 -25.02 -2.30 4.87
N SER A 50 -26.12 -2.97 5.17
CA SER A 50 -27.45 -2.44 5.47
C SER A 50 -27.46 -1.24 6.41
N ASN A 51 -26.65 -1.26 7.49
CA ASN A 51 -26.65 -0.21 8.50
C ASN A 51 -25.33 0.58 8.57
N ASP A 52 -24.38 0.37 7.65
CA ASP A 52 -23.06 1.01 7.76
C ASP A 52 -22.27 1.08 6.46
N LEU A 53 -21.61 2.22 6.27
CA LEU A 53 -20.75 2.47 5.12
C LEU A 53 -19.38 1.81 5.31
N GLY A 54 -18.86 1.24 4.23
CA GLY A 54 -17.51 0.70 4.19
C GLY A 54 -16.44 1.79 4.38
N GLY A 55 -15.34 1.42 5.00
CA GLY A 55 -14.20 2.31 5.21
C GLY A 55 -13.39 2.51 3.92
N PRO A 56 -13.10 3.75 3.50
CA PRO A 56 -12.25 3.99 2.34
C PRO A 56 -10.79 3.54 2.55
N GLY A 57 -10.09 3.27 1.46
CA GLY A 57 -8.64 3.05 1.43
C GLY A 57 -7.85 4.32 1.14
N GLY A 58 -6.64 4.17 0.59
CA GLY A 58 -5.84 5.29 0.06
C GLY A 58 -4.94 6.01 1.08
N THR A 59 -4.75 5.48 2.28
CA THR A 59 -3.92 6.09 3.33
C THR A 59 -3.04 5.04 4.02
N ILE A 60 -2.10 5.48 4.86
CA ILE A 60 -1.17 4.62 5.62
C ILE A 60 -1.95 3.63 6.50
N GLU A 61 -3.06 4.06 7.09
CA GLU A 61 -3.99 3.20 7.80
C GLU A 61 -5.36 3.32 7.14
N GLY A 62 -5.85 2.22 6.58
CA GLY A 62 -7.19 2.17 5.99
C GLY A 62 -8.23 2.67 6.99
N PHE A 63 -9.28 3.31 6.49
CA PHE A 63 -10.34 3.75 7.38
C PHE A 63 -11.15 2.56 7.87
N ASN A 64 -11.61 2.65 9.12
CA ASN A 64 -12.67 1.79 9.59
C ASN A 64 -13.96 2.08 8.81
N SER A 65 -14.87 1.12 8.81
CA SER A 65 -16.29 1.37 8.52
C SER A 65 -16.82 2.56 9.35
N HIS A 66 -17.88 3.21 8.89
CA HIS A 66 -18.38 4.44 9.51
C HIS A 66 -18.84 4.20 10.96
N GLY A 67 -19.52 3.09 11.23
CA GLY A 67 -19.92 2.61 12.55
C GLY A 67 -18.77 1.97 13.34
N ASN A 68 -17.57 1.90 12.77
CA ASN A 68 -16.35 1.41 13.41
C ASN A 68 -16.39 -0.10 13.77
N TYR A 69 -17.16 -0.90 13.03
CA TYR A 69 -17.29 -2.35 13.23
C TYR A 69 -16.27 -3.14 12.43
N GLY A 70 -16.08 -2.83 11.15
CA GLY A 70 -14.94 -3.30 10.37
C GLY A 70 -13.75 -2.36 10.50
N LYS A 71 -12.59 -2.88 10.90
CA LYS A 71 -11.37 -2.07 11.05
C LYS A 71 -10.56 -2.01 9.77
N GLY A 72 -9.91 -0.89 9.51
CA GLY A 72 -9.00 -0.75 8.39
C GLY A 72 -7.64 -1.42 8.64
N GLY A 73 -6.95 -1.77 7.55
CA GLY A 73 -5.59 -2.31 7.61
C GLY A 73 -4.56 -1.26 8.00
N THR A 74 -3.47 -1.66 8.64
CA THR A 74 -2.33 -0.80 9.00
C THR A 74 -1.13 -1.10 8.11
N GLN A 75 0.04 -0.52 8.39
CA GLN A 75 1.28 -0.88 7.70
C GLN A 75 1.86 -2.23 8.16
N ILE A 76 1.38 -2.81 9.26
CA ILE A 76 1.96 -4.01 9.87
C ILE A 76 0.96 -5.13 10.14
N SER A 77 -0.33 -4.88 9.96
CA SER A 77 -1.38 -5.85 10.24
C SER A 77 -2.63 -5.56 9.43
N GLY A 78 -3.40 -6.61 9.16
CA GLY A 78 -4.74 -6.45 8.61
C GLY A 78 -5.72 -5.93 9.64
N GLY A 79 -6.75 -5.26 9.14
CA GLY A 79 -7.84 -4.76 9.96
C GLY A 79 -8.60 -5.90 10.62
N GLN A 80 -8.95 -5.71 11.88
CA GLN A 80 -9.73 -6.67 12.66
C GLN A 80 -11.21 -6.69 12.24
N GLY A 81 -11.81 -7.86 12.38
CA GLY A 81 -13.19 -8.21 12.04
C GLY A 81 -13.47 -9.67 12.34
N ASP A 82 -14.71 -10.14 12.18
CA ASP A 82 -15.05 -11.57 12.22
C ASP A 82 -14.13 -12.40 11.31
N SER A 83 -13.77 -11.83 10.15
CA SER A 83 -12.63 -12.23 9.36
C SER A 83 -11.70 -11.04 9.20
N SER A 84 -10.50 -11.16 9.77
CA SER A 84 -9.48 -10.11 9.68
C SER A 84 -8.84 -10.07 8.30
N GLY A 85 -8.44 -8.87 7.88
CA GLY A 85 -7.60 -8.68 6.70
C GLY A 85 -6.22 -9.29 6.88
N LYS A 86 -5.49 -9.44 5.78
CA LYS A 86 -4.14 -9.99 5.74
C LYS A 86 -3.27 -9.18 4.78
N PHE A 87 -1.99 -9.52 4.70
CA PHE A 87 -1.10 -8.95 3.68
C PHE A 87 -1.67 -9.18 2.28
N GLY A 88 -1.95 -8.09 1.56
CA GLY A 88 -2.51 -8.15 0.21
C GLY A 88 -4.00 -8.47 0.09
N LYS A 89 -4.68 -8.87 1.17
CA LYS A 89 -6.03 -9.46 1.09
C LYS A 89 -6.98 -8.85 2.12
N GLY A 90 -8.17 -8.47 1.70
CA GLY A 90 -9.26 -8.06 2.59
C GLY A 90 -9.84 -9.25 3.36
N GLY A 91 -10.35 -8.99 4.55
CA GLY A 91 -11.06 -10.00 5.35
C GLY A 91 -12.42 -10.31 4.75
N GLY A 92 -12.80 -11.59 4.71
CA GLY A 92 -14.10 -12.00 4.17
C GLY A 92 -14.32 -13.51 4.23
N ASN A 93 -15.54 -13.94 3.93
CA ASN A 93 -15.93 -15.35 3.91
C ASN A 93 -16.71 -15.68 2.62
N PRO A 94 -16.15 -16.51 1.72
CA PRO A 94 -16.78 -16.83 0.44
C PRO A 94 -18.04 -17.71 0.57
N ASN A 95 -18.28 -18.30 1.74
CA ASN A 95 -19.47 -19.12 2.00
C ASN A 95 -20.65 -18.28 2.51
N ARG A 96 -20.44 -16.98 2.77
CA ARG A 96 -21.43 -16.07 3.38
C ARG A 96 -21.92 -15.04 2.37
N ILE A 97 -22.52 -15.53 1.28
CA ILE A 97 -22.96 -14.73 0.13
C ILE A 97 -24.48 -14.47 0.10
N ASP A 98 -25.23 -15.01 1.05
CA ASP A 98 -26.68 -14.82 1.17
C ASP A 98 -27.02 -13.59 2.04
N ALA A 99 -28.30 -13.41 2.38
CA ALA A 99 -28.78 -12.28 3.20
C ALA A 99 -28.26 -12.29 4.66
N SER A 100 -27.59 -13.37 5.08
CA SER A 100 -26.89 -13.49 6.35
C SER A 100 -25.37 -13.41 6.16
N GLY A 101 -24.95 -12.74 5.09
CA GLY A 101 -23.55 -12.61 4.74
C GLY A 101 -22.82 -11.53 5.51
N ASN A 102 -21.60 -11.22 5.10
CA ASN A 102 -20.84 -10.11 5.65
C ASN A 102 -20.42 -9.15 4.54
N ALA A 103 -20.25 -7.88 4.89
CA ALA A 103 -19.43 -6.96 4.13
C ALA A 103 -17.95 -7.36 4.21
N GLY A 104 -17.30 -7.52 3.07
CA GLY A 104 -15.88 -7.79 2.95
C GLY A 104 -15.03 -6.54 3.22
N GLY A 105 -13.86 -6.72 3.81
CA GLY A 105 -12.85 -5.68 3.94
C GLY A 105 -12.17 -5.36 2.60
N GLY A 106 -11.71 -4.14 2.40
CA GLY A 106 -10.94 -3.74 1.23
C GLY A 106 -9.53 -4.31 1.26
N SER A 107 -8.96 -4.67 0.12
CA SER A 107 -7.55 -5.08 0.08
C SER A 107 -6.59 -3.90 0.07
N GLY A 108 -5.30 -4.16 0.25
CA GLY A 108 -4.28 -3.13 0.33
C GLY A 108 -2.90 -3.74 0.51
N TYR A 109 -1.96 -2.96 1.05
CA TYR A 109 -0.71 -3.49 1.55
C TYR A 109 -1.01 -4.51 2.64
N PHE A 110 -1.83 -4.10 3.61
CA PHE A 110 -2.66 -4.99 4.42
C PHE A 110 -4.13 -4.63 4.21
N GLY A 111 -4.98 -5.64 4.05
CA GLY A 111 -6.41 -5.42 3.87
C GLY A 111 -7.12 -5.06 5.18
N GLY A 112 -8.28 -4.43 5.06
CA GLY A 112 -9.22 -4.22 6.15
C GLY A 112 -9.96 -5.51 6.53
N GLY A 113 -10.57 -5.51 7.71
CA GLY A 113 -11.41 -6.61 8.20
C GLY A 113 -12.87 -6.45 7.79
N THR A 114 -13.63 -7.55 7.92
CA THR A 114 -15.10 -7.49 7.93
C THR A 114 -15.59 -6.76 9.17
N SER A 115 -16.90 -6.52 9.27
CA SER A 115 -17.52 -6.15 10.54
C SER A 115 -17.27 -7.20 11.65
N THR A 116 -17.27 -6.75 12.92
CA THR A 116 -17.32 -7.58 14.14
C THR A 116 -18.75 -7.91 14.59
N ILE A 117 -19.76 -7.30 13.95
CA ILE A 117 -21.17 -7.67 14.07
C ILE A 117 -21.59 -8.28 12.75
N ALA A 118 -21.83 -9.58 12.77
CA ALA A 118 -22.30 -10.33 11.61
C ALA A 118 -23.59 -9.73 11.01
N ASN A 119 -23.68 -9.71 9.68
CA ASN A 119 -24.87 -9.42 8.85
C ASN A 119 -25.31 -7.98 8.66
N ASP A 120 -24.67 -7.00 9.29
CA ASP A 120 -25.35 -5.72 9.43
C ASP A 120 -24.46 -4.48 9.25
N TYR A 121 -23.13 -4.64 9.22
CA TYR A 121 -22.21 -3.50 9.17
C TYR A 121 -21.06 -3.68 8.18
N GLY A 122 -20.50 -2.56 7.75
CA GLY A 122 -19.51 -2.45 6.69
C GLY A 122 -18.13 -2.96 7.07
N GLY A 123 -17.33 -3.26 6.05
CA GLY A 123 -15.92 -3.62 6.19
C GLY A 123 -15.02 -2.40 6.31
N GLY A 124 -13.81 -2.59 6.83
CA GLY A 124 -12.75 -1.57 6.79
C GLY A 124 -12.00 -1.55 5.46
N GLY A 125 -11.38 -0.42 5.13
CA GLY A 125 -10.52 -0.27 3.95
C GLY A 125 -9.11 -0.83 4.17
N GLY A 126 -8.40 -1.11 3.08
CA GLY A 126 -6.99 -1.50 3.18
C GLY A 126 -6.04 -0.31 3.39
N SER A 127 -4.83 -0.59 3.85
CA SER A 127 -3.72 0.37 3.87
C SER A 127 -3.05 0.48 2.52
N SER A 128 -2.62 1.68 2.14
CA SER A 128 -1.83 1.92 0.94
C SER A 128 -0.33 1.86 1.25
N PHE A 129 0.48 1.68 0.21
CA PHE A 129 1.92 1.61 0.33
C PHE A 129 2.57 2.25 -0.90
N ILE A 130 3.58 3.07 -0.68
CA ILE A 130 4.47 3.55 -1.74
C ILE A 130 5.88 3.44 -1.19
N SER A 131 6.75 2.71 -1.89
CA SER A 131 8.13 2.56 -1.45
C SER A 131 8.82 3.91 -1.32
N GLY A 132 9.34 4.22 -0.14
CA GLY A 132 9.96 5.51 0.20
C GLY A 132 9.02 6.57 0.76
N TYR A 133 7.70 6.33 0.83
CA TYR A 133 6.74 7.28 1.40
C TYR A 133 6.88 7.36 2.94
N PRO A 134 6.92 8.57 3.54
CA PRO A 134 7.02 8.72 5.00
C PRO A 134 5.88 8.02 5.76
N GLY A 135 6.24 7.21 6.76
CA GLY A 135 5.29 6.45 7.58
C GLY A 135 4.87 5.11 7.00
N CYS A 136 5.22 4.78 5.75
CA CYS A 136 5.08 3.41 5.26
C CYS A 136 6.10 2.47 5.93
N ILE A 137 5.72 1.20 6.08
CA ILE A 137 6.60 0.15 6.63
C ILE A 137 6.61 -1.01 5.65
N ALA A 138 7.74 -1.21 4.98
CA ALA A 138 7.96 -2.28 4.02
C ALA A 138 8.23 -3.61 4.73
N ILE A 139 7.72 -4.70 4.18
CA ILE A 139 8.08 -6.05 4.60
C ILE A 139 9.51 -6.40 4.18
N ALA A 140 10.16 -7.25 4.97
CA ALA A 140 11.51 -7.74 4.68
C ALA A 140 11.49 -8.82 3.59
N GLU A 141 12.60 -8.96 2.86
CA GLU A 141 12.73 -9.93 1.75
C GLU A 141 12.50 -11.38 2.20
N ASP A 142 12.91 -11.71 3.42
CA ASP A 142 12.79 -13.04 4.02
C ASP A 142 11.41 -13.30 4.65
N SER A 143 10.44 -12.39 4.47
CA SER A 143 9.04 -12.61 4.86
C SER A 143 8.43 -13.79 4.11
N THR A 144 7.60 -14.54 4.82
CA THR A 144 6.77 -15.64 4.30
C THR A 144 5.29 -15.36 4.59
N GLU A 145 4.38 -16.06 3.93
CA GLU A 145 2.94 -15.87 4.14
C GLU A 145 2.50 -16.07 5.60
N ASN A 146 3.19 -16.97 6.32
CA ASN A 146 2.91 -17.28 7.73
C ASN A 146 3.76 -16.49 8.72
N SER A 147 4.74 -15.71 8.25
CA SER A 147 5.65 -14.94 9.10
C SER A 147 6.11 -13.70 8.33
N ILE A 148 5.35 -12.62 8.49
CA ILE A 148 5.69 -11.32 7.94
C ILE A 148 6.68 -10.65 8.87
N LYS A 149 7.79 -10.19 8.29
CA LYS A 149 8.82 -9.41 8.99
C LYS A 149 8.87 -8.02 8.35
N PHE A 150 9.30 -7.03 9.13
CA PHE A 150 9.31 -5.64 8.68
C PHE A 150 10.73 -5.12 8.61
N ARG A 151 10.97 -4.24 7.64
CA ARG A 151 12.18 -3.42 7.61
C ARG A 151 12.11 -2.39 8.73
N THR A 152 13.27 -1.98 9.22
CA THR A 152 13.41 -1.07 10.36
C THR A 152 14.44 0.03 10.06
N GLY A 153 14.50 1.04 10.92
CA GLY A 153 15.43 2.16 10.79
C GLY A 153 15.16 3.02 9.55
N ASP A 154 16.22 3.61 9.00
CA ASP A 154 16.15 4.56 7.88
C ASP A 154 15.59 3.96 6.58
N PHE A 155 15.54 2.63 6.49
CA PHE A 155 15.01 1.90 5.34
C PHE A 155 13.63 1.28 5.60
N ALA A 156 12.94 1.69 6.67
CA ALA A 156 11.65 1.13 7.04
C ALA A 156 10.61 1.26 5.93
N SER A 157 10.57 2.37 5.19
CA SER A 157 9.60 2.59 4.12
C SER A 157 10.04 2.10 2.75
N ILE A 158 11.29 1.67 2.58
CA ILE A 158 11.87 1.32 1.28
C ILE A 158 11.70 -0.18 1.03
N HIS A 159 11.04 -0.53 -0.07
CA HIS A 159 10.88 -1.92 -0.53
C HIS A 159 12.22 -2.67 -0.55
N TYR A 160 12.19 -3.98 -0.26
CA TYR A 160 13.42 -4.74 -0.03
C TYR A 160 14.38 -4.81 -1.24
N SER A 161 13.89 -4.54 -2.45
CA SER A 161 14.72 -4.41 -3.65
C SER A 161 15.60 -3.14 -3.67
N GLY A 162 15.39 -2.21 -2.73
CA GLY A 162 16.04 -0.89 -2.70
C GLY A 162 15.42 0.15 -3.63
N LEU A 163 14.38 -0.20 -4.41
CA LEU A 163 13.66 0.76 -5.25
C LEU A 163 12.76 1.63 -4.40
N LYS A 164 12.74 2.95 -4.66
CA LYS A 164 11.85 3.91 -4.01
C LYS A 164 11.37 4.97 -5.00
N PHE A 165 10.31 5.67 -4.62
CA PHE A 165 9.83 6.87 -5.31
C PHE A 165 10.34 8.10 -4.58
N GLU A 166 10.73 9.11 -5.35
CA GLU A 166 11.03 10.44 -4.82
C GLU A 166 9.77 11.30 -4.92
N GLU A 167 9.56 12.14 -3.91
CA GLU A 167 8.40 13.05 -3.81
C GLU A 167 7.02 12.36 -3.99
N PRO A 168 6.77 11.19 -3.37
CA PRO A 168 5.50 10.50 -3.52
C PRO A 168 4.36 11.24 -2.80
N LEU A 169 3.17 11.23 -3.41
CA LEU A 169 1.93 11.73 -2.82
C LEU A 169 0.94 10.58 -2.67
N MET A 170 0.34 10.47 -1.49
CA MET A 170 -0.72 9.51 -1.19
C MET A 170 -1.99 10.28 -0.83
N ILE A 171 -3.04 10.12 -1.64
CA ILE A 171 -4.34 10.78 -1.42
C ILE A 171 -5.35 9.72 -0.98
N ASN A 172 -6.04 10.01 0.11
CA ASN A 172 -6.98 9.07 0.70
C ASN A 172 -8.36 9.12 0.03
N GLY A 173 -9.15 8.06 0.18
CA GLY A 173 -10.46 7.94 -0.47
C GLY A 173 -11.56 8.88 0.03
N LYS A 174 -11.28 9.77 1.00
CA LYS A 174 -12.19 10.86 1.44
C LYS A 174 -11.78 12.23 0.90
N SER A 175 -10.62 12.32 0.26
CA SER A 175 -10.10 13.55 -0.33
C SER A 175 -10.38 13.58 -1.83
N GLU A 176 -10.43 14.80 -2.37
CA GLU A 176 -10.45 15.00 -3.82
C GLU A 176 -9.16 14.48 -4.46
N MET A 177 -9.31 13.71 -5.54
CA MET A 177 -8.21 13.16 -6.31
C MET A 177 -8.53 13.20 -7.81
N PRO A 178 -7.50 13.23 -8.68
CA PRO A 178 -7.71 13.16 -10.11
C PRO A 178 -8.23 11.77 -10.53
N SER A 179 -9.31 11.75 -11.30
CA SER A 179 -9.81 10.55 -11.95
C SER A 179 -8.97 10.20 -13.18
N PRO A 180 -9.03 8.96 -13.69
CA PRO A 180 -8.37 8.54 -14.93
C PRO A 180 -8.76 9.39 -16.15
N ASN A 181 -9.98 9.92 -16.11
CA ASN A 181 -10.59 10.62 -17.23
C ASN A 181 -10.29 12.14 -17.17
N GLY A 182 -9.46 12.58 -16.23
CA GLY A 182 -9.07 13.99 -16.08
C GLY A 182 -10.08 14.85 -15.31
N THR A 183 -11.09 14.25 -14.69
CA THR A 183 -12.01 14.93 -13.76
C THR A 183 -11.49 14.84 -12.32
N ILE A 184 -12.16 15.51 -11.39
CA ILE A 184 -11.91 15.34 -9.95
C ILE A 184 -12.99 14.40 -9.37
N GLU A 185 -12.60 13.52 -8.46
CA GLU A 185 -13.49 12.60 -7.74
C GLU A 185 -13.10 12.46 -6.26
N ILE A 186 -14.04 11.99 -5.42
CA ILE A 186 -13.78 11.61 -4.03
C ILE A 186 -14.01 10.12 -3.91
N GLY A 187 -12.93 9.37 -3.69
CA GLY A 187 -12.95 7.92 -3.88
C GLY A 187 -13.13 7.54 -5.35
N HIS A 188 -12.74 6.32 -5.71
CA HIS A 188 -12.85 5.84 -7.08
C HIS A 188 -13.97 4.80 -7.19
N PHE A 189 -14.88 5.01 -8.13
CA PHE A 189 -15.93 4.04 -8.44
C PHE A 189 -15.54 3.19 -9.64
N GLY A 190 -15.61 1.86 -9.49
CA GLY A 190 -15.26 0.91 -10.53
C GLY A 190 -13.86 0.31 -10.36
N ASN A 191 -13.23 -0.03 -11.48
CA ASN A 191 -11.93 -0.71 -11.49
C ASN A 191 -10.79 0.28 -11.27
N GLY A 192 -9.86 -0.05 -10.37
CA GLY A 192 -8.67 0.77 -10.18
C GLY A 192 -7.74 0.80 -11.41
N PHE A 193 -6.88 1.80 -11.46
CA PHE A 193 -6.08 2.15 -12.62
C PHE A 193 -4.68 2.59 -12.21
N ILE A 194 -3.70 2.39 -13.10
CA ILE A 194 -2.35 2.94 -12.97
C ILE A 194 -2.05 3.73 -14.23
N MET A 195 -1.67 5.00 -14.05
CA MET A 195 -1.18 5.85 -15.14
C MET A 195 0.32 6.04 -14.99
N ILE A 196 1.09 5.61 -15.99
CA ILE A 196 2.53 5.82 -16.04
C ILE A 196 2.81 6.82 -17.16
N LYS A 197 3.35 7.99 -16.79
CA LYS A 197 3.81 8.99 -17.75
C LYS A 197 5.33 9.02 -17.75
N LYS A 198 5.91 8.71 -18.92
CA LYS A 198 7.36 8.85 -19.13
C LYS A 198 7.67 10.30 -19.47
N PHE A 199 8.54 10.92 -18.68
CA PHE A 199 9.17 12.18 -19.03
C PHE A 199 10.57 11.90 -19.55
N TYR A 200 10.96 12.58 -20.62
CA TYR A 200 12.34 12.58 -21.07
C TYR A 200 13.08 13.67 -20.31
N SER A 201 13.89 13.30 -19.33
CA SER A 201 14.85 14.25 -18.76
C SER A 201 16.03 14.34 -19.73
N ASN A 202 16.27 15.52 -20.28
CA ASN A 202 17.55 15.83 -20.93
C ASN A 202 18.59 16.05 -19.82
N THR A 203 19.05 14.97 -19.20
CA THR A 203 20.20 15.05 -18.29
C THR A 203 21.46 15.26 -19.14
N PHE A 204 21.87 16.51 -19.30
CA PHE A 204 23.26 16.82 -19.62
C PHE A 204 24.10 16.36 -18.42
N SER A 205 24.59 15.12 -18.44
CA SER A 205 25.60 14.67 -17.48
C SER A 205 26.91 15.37 -17.84
N CYS A 206 27.15 16.56 -17.30
CA CYS A 206 28.51 17.09 -17.24
C CYS A 206 29.29 16.21 -16.25
N PHE A 207 30.06 15.26 -16.79
CA PHE A 207 31.16 14.63 -16.08
C PHE A 207 32.14 15.74 -15.68
N HIS A 208 32.05 16.24 -14.45
CA HIS A 208 33.14 16.99 -13.86
C HIS A 208 34.26 15.99 -13.55
N ASN A 209 35.28 15.96 -14.40
CA ASN A 209 36.59 15.41 -14.06
C ASN A 209 37.11 16.19 -12.84
N ILE A 210 36.84 15.68 -11.63
CA ILE A 210 37.52 16.18 -10.43
C ILE A 210 38.98 15.69 -10.55
N TYR A 211 39.85 16.57 -11.04
CA TYR A 211 41.28 16.39 -10.89
C TYR A 211 41.60 16.29 -9.39
N ARG A 212 42.09 15.12 -8.95
CA ARG A 212 42.68 14.94 -7.63
C ARG A 212 43.91 15.85 -7.51
N PHE A 213 43.78 16.97 -6.80
CA PHE A 213 44.96 17.66 -6.25
C PHE A 213 45.37 16.93 -4.97
N SER A 214 46.47 16.17 -5.04
CA SER A 214 47.17 15.69 -3.87
C SER A 214 47.90 16.86 -3.24
N LEU A 215 47.46 17.28 -2.05
CA LEU A 215 48.16 18.28 -1.25
C LEU A 215 49.36 17.58 -0.58
N PHE A 216 50.55 17.68 -1.18
CA PHE A 216 51.80 17.35 -0.49
C PHE A 216 52.19 18.53 0.39
N SER A 217 52.02 18.39 1.71
CA SER A 217 52.58 19.31 2.69
C SER A 217 54.09 19.06 2.82
N LEU A 218 54.91 19.91 2.19
CA LEU A 218 56.35 19.95 2.41
C LEU A 218 56.65 20.97 3.52
N ILE A 219 56.99 20.52 4.72
CA ILE A 219 57.50 21.37 5.79
C ILE A 219 59.01 21.48 5.62
N LEU A 220 59.50 22.62 5.12
CA LEU A 220 60.91 22.99 5.17
C LEU A 220 61.13 23.81 6.46
N GLY A 221 61.73 23.18 7.47
CA GLY A 221 62.29 23.87 8.62
C GLY A 221 63.72 24.30 8.31
N PHE A 222 63.99 25.60 8.31
CA PHE A 222 65.34 26.14 8.28
C PHE A 222 65.89 26.19 9.71
N SER A 223 67.04 25.57 9.94
CA SER A 223 67.86 25.81 11.13
C SER A 223 68.75 27.04 10.87
N THR A 224 68.78 27.98 11.80
CA THR A 224 69.81 29.00 11.86
C THR A 224 70.55 28.84 13.18
N ASP A 225 71.77 28.32 13.08
CA ASP A 225 72.77 28.37 14.14
C ASP A 225 73.29 29.81 14.29
N SER A 226 73.28 30.30 15.51
CA SER A 226 74.26 31.24 16.07
C SER A 226 74.20 31.19 17.59
#